data_AF-A0A5P9PGL3-F1
#
_entry.id   AF-A0A5P9PGL3-F1
#
_cell.length_a   1.000
_cell.length_b   1.000
_cell.length_c   1.000
_cell.angle_alpha   90.00
_cell.angle_beta   90.00
_cell.angle_gamma   90.00
#
_symmetry.space_group_name_H-M   'P 1'
#
loop_
_entity.id
_entity.type
_entity.pdbx_description
1 polymer ?
#
loop_
_entity_poly.entity_id
_entity_poly.type
_entity_poly.pdbx_seq_one_letter_code
_entity_poly.pdbx_strand_id
1 'polypeptide(L)'
;MELEAEFTTEPFLGEGPAPEHAELARQAALAAGLDTDFGPLGTSVRGDAEAVLAALPKIARAALTGGATKLTLQLRNTRDG
;
A
#
# COMPACT_ATOMS: atom_id res chain seq x y z
N MET A 1 -1.42 17.62 7.12
CA MET A 1 -2.73 17.15 6.59
C MET A 1 -2.64 15.66 6.59
N GLU A 2 -3.68 14.92 6.92
CA GLU A 2 -3.52 13.46 7.01
C GLU A 2 -4.23 12.81 5.82
N LEU A 3 -3.54 11.84 5.21
CA LEU A 3 -4.04 11.05 4.10
C LEU A 3 -4.07 9.59 4.49
N GLU A 4 -5.07 8.91 3.94
CA GLU A 4 -5.14 7.46 3.90
C GLU A 4 -5.03 7.02 2.45
N ALA A 5 -4.10 6.12 2.17
CA ALA A 5 -4.02 5.43 0.89
C ALA A 5 -4.38 3.96 1.10
N GLU A 6 -5.30 3.44 0.31
CA GLU A 6 -5.67 2.03 0.31
C GLU A 6 -5.31 1.44 -1.04
N PHE A 7 -4.56 0.34 -1.03
CA PHE A 7 -4.16 -0.31 -2.27
C PHE A 7 -4.27 -1.82 -2.23
N THR A 8 -4.50 -2.39 -3.41
CA THR A 8 -4.49 -3.82 -3.66
C THR A 8 -3.54 -4.13 -4.80
N THR A 9 -2.97 -5.32 -4.78
CA THR A 9 -2.05 -5.81 -5.80
C THR A 9 -2.49 -7.19 -6.29
N GLU A 10 -2.35 -7.43 -7.59
CA GLU A 10 -2.72 -8.67 -8.25
C GLU A 10 -1.48 -9.34 -8.86
N PRO A 11 -1.44 -10.69 -8.96
CA PRO A 11 -2.55 -11.62 -8.75
C PRO A 11 -2.84 -11.90 -7.26
N PHE A 12 -4.13 -12.05 -6.95
CA PHE A 12 -4.58 -12.57 -5.66
C PHE A 12 -4.65 -14.10 -5.73
N LEU A 13 -3.88 -14.77 -4.88
CA LEU A 13 -3.74 -16.24 -4.89
C LEU A 13 -4.74 -16.95 -3.98
N GLY A 14 -5.63 -16.21 -3.28
CA GLY A 14 -6.59 -16.82 -2.36
C GLY A 14 -5.97 -17.14 -1.01
N GLU A 15 -6.17 -18.36 -0.55
CA GLU A 15 -5.64 -18.85 0.72
C GLU A 15 -4.12 -19.05 0.65
N GLY A 16 -3.43 -18.73 1.74
CA GLY A 16 -1.99 -18.92 1.87
C GLY A 16 -1.27 -17.68 2.39
N PRO A 17 0.08 -17.70 2.38
CA PRO A 17 0.86 -16.53 2.72
C PRO A 17 0.60 -15.40 1.72
N ALA A 18 0.78 -14.17 2.19
CA ALA A 18 0.73 -13.01 1.32
C ALA A 18 1.72 -13.15 0.15
N PRO A 19 1.30 -12.83 -1.08
CA PRO A 19 2.20 -12.87 -2.22
C PRO A 19 3.32 -11.82 -2.05
N GLU A 20 4.49 -12.12 -2.62
CA GLU A 20 5.69 -11.28 -2.49
C GLU A 20 5.45 -9.83 -2.89
N HIS A 21 4.67 -9.59 -3.95
CA HIS A 21 4.32 -8.24 -4.38
C HIS A 21 3.58 -7.42 -3.31
N ALA A 22 2.69 -8.05 -2.54
CA ALA A 22 1.92 -7.37 -1.49
C ALA A 22 2.82 -7.10 -0.28
N GLU A 23 3.69 -8.05 0.06
CA GLU A 23 4.64 -7.89 1.15
C GLU A 23 5.68 -6.81 0.84
N LEU A 24 6.26 -6.78 -0.36
CA LEU A 24 7.23 -5.74 -0.74
C LEU A 24 6.60 -4.34 -0.77
N ALA A 25 5.35 -4.23 -1.22
CA ALA A 25 4.60 -2.97 -1.17
C ALA A 25 4.39 -2.50 0.27
N ARG A 26 3.99 -3.40 1.17
CA ARG A 26 3.85 -3.15 2.60
C ARG A 26 5.17 -2.72 3.24
N GLN A 27 6.27 -3.40 2.93
CA GLN A 27 7.60 -3.06 3.45
C GLN A 27 8.05 -1.67 2.99
N ALA A 28 7.74 -1.28 1.74
CA ALA A 28 8.04 0.06 1.25
C ALA A 28 7.28 1.15 2.02
N ALA A 29 6.04 0.89 2.44
CA ALA A 29 5.28 1.80 3.29
C ALA A 29 5.85 1.90 4.71
N LEU A 30 6.18 0.76 5.33
CA LEU A 30 6.81 0.72 6.65
C LEU A 30 8.17 1.43 6.67
N ALA A 31 8.99 1.22 5.63
CA ALA A 31 10.27 1.91 5.48
C ALA A 31 10.14 3.42 5.28
N ALA A 32 8.96 3.90 4.87
CA ALA A 32 8.63 5.33 4.81
C ALA A 32 8.13 5.88 6.17
N GLY A 33 8.03 5.04 7.21
CA GLY A 33 7.55 5.44 8.54
C GLY A 33 6.04 5.67 8.61
N LEU A 34 5.27 5.11 7.66
CA LEU A 34 3.81 5.23 7.62
C LEU A 34 3.14 4.17 8.49
N ASP A 35 2.03 4.55 9.13
CA ASP A 35 1.17 3.57 9.79
C ASP A 35 0.52 2.68 8.73
N THR A 36 0.56 1.38 8.91
CA THR A 36 0.17 0.40 7.88
C THR A 36 -0.69 -0.70 8.49
N ASP A 37 -1.88 -0.89 7.92
CA ASP A 37 -2.74 -2.04 8.18
C ASP A 37 -2.73 -2.96 6.96
N PHE A 38 -2.43 -4.24 7.17
CA PHE A 38 -2.25 -5.23 6.11
C PHE A 38 -3.23 -6.38 6.29
N GLY A 39 -4.19 -6.47 5.38
CA GLY A 39 -5.31 -7.40 5.49
C GLY A 39 -5.70 -8.10 4.19
N PRO A 40 -6.69 -8.99 4.24
CA PRO A 40 -7.12 -9.79 3.08
C PRO A 40 -7.73 -8.95 1.96
N LEU A 41 -8.18 -7.72 2.26
CA LEU A 41 -8.81 -6.81 1.30
C LEU A 41 -7.85 -5.77 0.73
N GLY A 42 -6.57 -5.80 1.12
CA GLY A 42 -5.57 -4.83 0.69
C GLY A 42 -4.70 -4.31 1.83
N THR A 43 -3.96 -3.25 1.54
CA THR A 43 -3.12 -2.53 2.49
C THR A 43 -3.60 -1.10 2.61
N SER A 44 -3.86 -0.65 3.84
CA SER A 44 -4.14 0.75 4.14
C SER A 44 -2.91 1.39 4.77
N VAL A 45 -2.53 2.57 4.29
CA VAL A 45 -1.40 3.35 4.80
C VAL A 45 -1.88 4.74 5.21
N ARG A 46 -1.50 5.20 6.39
CA ARG A 46 -1.93 6.49 6.96
C ARG A 46 -0.74 7.31 7.43
N GLY A 47 -0.86 8.63 7.31
CA GLY A 47 0.16 9.55 7.81
C GLY A 47 0.03 10.96 7.25
N ASP A 48 1.05 11.77 7.51
CA ASP A 48 1.10 13.10 6.91
C ASP A 48 1.08 13.02 5.38
N ALA A 49 0.35 13.95 4.77
CA ALA A 49 0.08 13.98 3.35
C ALA A 49 1.34 13.95 2.49
N GLU A 50 2.36 14.72 2.87
CA GLU A 50 3.62 14.77 2.12
C GLU A 50 4.37 13.45 2.23
N ALA A 51 4.35 12.82 3.41
CA ALA A 51 4.96 11.52 3.63
C ALA A 51 4.25 10.42 2.82
N VAL A 52 2.91 10.40 2.81
CA VAL A 52 2.10 9.45 2.05
C VAL A 52 2.37 9.62 0.55
N LEU A 53 2.23 10.84 0.01
CA LEU A 53 2.43 11.12 -1.41
C LEU A 53 3.85 10.78 -1.87
N ALA A 54 4.87 11.06 -1.05
CA ALA A 54 6.26 10.72 -1.37
C ALA A 54 6.52 9.19 -1.37
N ALA A 55 5.74 8.41 -0.61
CA ALA A 55 5.89 6.96 -0.53
C ALA A 55 5.24 6.22 -1.71
N LEU A 56 4.15 6.76 -2.30
CA LEU A 56 3.36 6.08 -3.33
C LEU A 56 4.20 5.52 -4.50
N PRO A 57 5.17 6.24 -5.09
CA PRO A 57 5.96 5.69 -6.19
C PRO A 57 6.84 4.51 -5.76
N LYS A 58 7.34 4.51 -4.52
CA LYS A 58 8.15 3.41 -3.99
C LYS A 58 7.30 2.17 -3.72
N ILE A 59 6.11 2.36 -3.15
CA ILE A 59 5.12 1.30 -2.93
C ILE A 59 4.74 0.65 -4.26
N ALA A 60 4.37 1.46 -5.26
CA ALA A 60 3.98 0.95 -6.57
C ALA A 60 5.13 0.22 -7.27
N ARG A 61 6.35 0.75 -7.21
CA ARG A 61 7.52 0.07 -7.77
C ARG A 61 7.82 -1.24 -7.05
N ALA A 62 7.75 -1.27 -5.72
CA ALA A 62 7.99 -2.49 -4.94
C ALA A 62 6.96 -3.58 -5.27
N ALA A 63 5.69 -3.23 -5.40
CA ALA A 63 4.64 -4.15 -5.86
C ALA A 63 4.97 -4.76 -7.22
N LEU A 64 5.25 -3.90 -8.22
CA LEU A 64 5.54 -4.35 -9.59
C LEU A 64 6.82 -5.19 -9.67
N THR A 65 7.87 -4.82 -8.92
CA THR A 65 9.10 -5.61 -8.82
C THR A 65 8.87 -6.97 -8.15
N GLY A 66 7.98 -7.06 -7.16
CA GLY A 66 7.57 -8.32 -6.54
C GLY A 66 6.63 -9.17 -7.39
N GLY A 67 6.39 -8.79 -8.65
CA GLY A 67 5.58 -9.56 -9.59
C GLY A 67 4.10 -9.16 -9.64
N ALA A 68 3.71 -8.01 -9.07
CA ALA A 68 2.36 -7.51 -9.30
C ALA A 68 2.18 -7.20 -10.80
N THR A 69 1.08 -7.69 -11.37
CA THR A 69 0.65 -7.33 -12.73
C THR A 69 -0.27 -6.10 -12.74
N LYS A 70 -0.84 -5.77 -11.57
CA LYS A 70 -1.71 -4.63 -11.38
C LYS A 70 -1.65 -4.15 -9.93
N LEU A 71 -1.74 -2.84 -9.76
CA LEU A 71 -1.96 -2.18 -8.48
C LEU A 71 -3.16 -1.23 -8.62
N THR A 72 -4.12 -1.33 -7.71
CA THR A 72 -5.22 -0.37 -7.59
C THR A 72 -4.97 0.48 -6.36
N LEU A 73 -5.17 1.80 -6.45
CA LEU A 73 -4.94 2.74 -5.36
C LEU A 73 -6.16 3.65 -5.20
N GLN A 74 -6.56 3.86 -3.96
CA GLN A 74 -7.42 4.95 -3.54
C GLN A 74 -6.66 5.86 -2.57
N LEU A 75 -6.94 7.15 -2.61
CA LEU A 75 -6.39 8.14 -1.69
C LEU A 75 -7.54 8.97 -1.13
N ARG A 76 -7.56 9.18 0.19
CA ARG A 76 -8.59 9.91 0.92
C ARG A 76 -7.97 10.89 1.89
N ASN A 77 -8.64 12.01 2.12
CA ASN A 77 -8.31 12.91 3.22
C ASN A 77 -9.05 12.42 4.47
N THR A 78 -8.34 12.20 5.57
CA THR A 78 -8.96 11.65 6.79
C THR A 78 -9.76 12.69 7.60
N ARG A 79 -9.79 13.96 7.17
CA ARG A 79 -10.64 15.01 7.78
C ARG A 79 -12.11 14.93 7.40
N ASP A 80 -12.45 14.21 6.33
CA ASP A 80 -13.83 14.03 5.89
C ASP A 80 -14.28 12.59 6.22
N GLY A 81 -14.67 12.39 7.48
CA GLY A 81 -15.44 11.25 7.98
C GLY A 81 -16.80 11.70 8.47
#